data_AF-A0A6N9HAY0-F1
#
_entry.id   AF-A0A6N9HAY0-F1
#
_cell.length_a   1.000
_cell.length_b   1.000
_cell.length_c   1.000
_cell.angle_alpha   90.00
_cell.angle_beta   90.00
_cell.angle_gamma   90.00
#
_symmetry.space_group_name_H-M   'P 1'
#
loop_
_entity.id
_entity.type
_entity.pdbx_description
1 polymer ?
#
loop_
_entity_poly.entity_id
_entity_poly.type
_entity_poly.pdbx_seq_one_letter_code
_entity_poly.pdbx_strand_id
1 'polypeptide(L)'
;LGAPGAAAEARGGRRWQGASAPASGDDPVAEVAHYQEELRATPVDATGFKVERGALQVALQQPGYVNAKLFDALNGKVFSDPAHRAVHQAMKDAGGIRTAIEDPANWPEKVREAADDRVRGLVGELAVRPLPAADAAGVERYARGIVARLFDKDMVRIAGQLHSRLQRTDPGDAATSAKLLEQLTILERQRERLRQLM
;
A
#
# COMPACT_ATOMS: atom_id res chain seq x y z
N LEU A 1 45.30 -49.27 32.80
CA LEU A 1 45.15 -48.55 34.08
C LEU A 1 45.00 -47.07 33.75
N GLY A 2 43.89 -46.35 33.88
CA GLY A 2 42.52 -46.63 34.27
C GLY A 2 41.69 -45.39 33.88
N ALA A 3 40.40 -45.55 33.59
CA ALA A 3 39.43 -44.47 33.75
C ALA A 3 38.98 -44.49 35.23
N PRO A 4 38.60 -43.37 35.88
CA PRO A 4 37.24 -42.84 35.68
C PRO A 4 36.99 -41.33 36.00
N GLY A 5 35.84 -40.83 35.52
CA GLY A 5 34.92 -39.85 36.19
C GLY A 5 35.41 -38.42 36.47
N ALA A 6 34.57 -37.40 36.65
CA ALA A 6 33.13 -37.19 36.56
C ALA A 6 32.87 -35.67 36.73
N ALA A 7 31.72 -35.20 36.22
CA ALA A 7 30.91 -34.07 36.69
C ALA A 7 31.48 -32.62 36.65
N ALA A 8 30.79 -31.74 35.91
CA ALA A 8 29.95 -30.70 36.52
C ALA A 8 29.21 -29.87 35.44
N GLU A 9 27.91 -29.71 35.67
CA GLU A 9 27.01 -28.77 35.00
C GLU A 9 27.54 -27.32 34.99
N ALA A 10 27.28 -26.61 33.90
CA ALA A 10 26.91 -25.20 33.98
C ALA A 10 26.00 -24.84 32.81
N ARG A 11 24.70 -24.85 33.10
CA ARG A 11 23.64 -24.25 32.31
C ARG A 11 23.93 -22.74 32.13
N GLY A 12 24.32 -22.33 30.93
CA GLY A 12 24.45 -20.93 30.54
C GLY A 12 23.32 -20.52 29.61
N GLY A 13 22.12 -20.34 30.16
CA GLY A 13 20.97 -19.82 29.42
C GLY A 13 21.24 -18.42 28.89
N ARG A 14 21.38 -18.27 27.57
CA ARG A 14 21.26 -16.96 26.93
C ARG A 14 19.78 -16.60 26.89
N ARG A 15 19.39 -15.91 27.96
CA ARG A 15 18.15 -15.16 28.14
C ARG A 15 18.01 -14.15 26.99
N TRP A 16 17.30 -14.52 25.94
CA TRP A 16 16.73 -13.57 24.99
C TRP A 16 15.67 -12.77 25.76
N GLN A 17 16.10 -11.62 26.29
CA GLN A 17 15.22 -10.60 26.83
C GLN A 17 14.33 -10.09 25.71
N GLY A 18 13.04 -10.01 26.01
CA GLY A 18 11.97 -9.80 25.05
C GLY A 18 12.19 -8.59 24.16
N ALA A 19 12.16 -8.84 22.86
CA ALA A 19 11.61 -7.88 21.94
C ALA A 19 10.10 -7.90 22.16
N SER A 20 9.60 -6.95 22.96
CA SER A 20 8.19 -6.64 22.99
C SER A 20 7.74 -6.38 21.55
N ALA A 21 6.91 -7.27 21.03
CA ALA A 21 6.18 -7.01 19.79
C ALA A 21 5.34 -5.74 20.02
N PRO A 22 5.43 -4.70 19.17
CA PRO A 22 4.44 -3.65 19.24
C PRO A 22 3.10 -4.24 18.82
N ALA A 23 2.13 -4.04 19.70
CA ALA A 23 0.74 -4.41 19.53
C ALA A 23 0.16 -3.78 18.25
N SER A 24 -0.72 -4.56 17.60
CA SER A 24 -1.75 -4.20 16.63
C SER A 24 -1.86 -2.72 16.27
N GLY A 25 -1.20 -2.31 15.18
CA GLY A 25 -1.31 -0.98 14.62
C GLY A 25 -2.22 -0.97 13.41
N ASP A 26 -3.54 -0.99 13.64
CA ASP A 26 -4.52 -0.70 12.59
C ASP A 26 -4.63 0.83 12.37
N ASP A 27 -3.51 1.57 12.50
CA ASP A 27 -3.44 3.02 12.31
C ASP A 27 -2.87 3.34 10.92
N PRO A 28 -3.71 3.76 9.97
CA PRO A 28 -3.28 4.13 8.63
C PRO A 28 -2.21 5.22 8.64
N VAL A 29 -2.15 6.06 9.68
CA VAL A 29 -1.22 7.18 9.78
C VAL A 29 0.20 6.72 10.12
N ALA A 30 0.34 5.70 10.97
CA ALA A 30 1.63 5.11 11.33
C ALA A 30 2.20 4.27 10.17
N GLU A 31 1.33 3.58 9.45
CA GLU A 31 1.70 2.84 8.24
C GLU A 31 2.18 3.82 7.16
N VAL A 32 1.41 4.90 6.92
CA VAL A 32 1.84 6.00 6.04
C VAL A 32 3.21 6.52 6.45
N ALA A 33 3.52 6.68 7.75
CA ALA A 33 4.80 7.13 8.31
C ALA A 33 6.00 6.19 7.99
N HIS A 34 5.78 4.87 7.93
CA HIS A 34 6.82 3.91 7.58
C HIS A 34 7.19 3.98 6.09
N TYR A 35 6.19 4.06 5.23
CA TYR A 35 6.40 4.24 3.79
C TYR A 35 7.17 5.54 3.47
N GLN A 36 7.14 6.54 4.36
CA GLN A 36 7.84 7.83 4.22
C GLN A 36 9.34 7.75 4.18
N GLU A 37 9.89 6.99 5.11
CA GLU A 37 11.34 6.84 5.19
C GLU A 37 11.88 6.16 3.94
N GLU A 38 11.06 5.30 3.33
CA GLU A 38 11.45 4.44 2.25
C GLU A 38 11.26 5.08 0.85
N LEU A 39 10.32 6.03 0.76
CA LEU A 39 9.95 6.73 -0.48
C LEU A 39 10.95 7.80 -0.92
N ARG A 40 11.61 8.48 0.04
CA ARG A 40 12.59 9.57 -0.18
C ARG A 40 13.74 9.21 -1.13
N ALA A 41 13.90 7.93 -1.46
CA ALA A 41 14.99 7.41 -2.27
C ALA A 41 14.75 7.47 -3.80
N THR A 42 13.60 7.90 -4.35
CA THR A 42 13.35 7.70 -5.81
C THR A 42 12.54 8.74 -6.60
N PRO A 43 13.07 9.23 -7.74
CA PRO A 43 12.29 9.99 -8.72
C PRO A 43 11.69 9.09 -9.82
N VAL A 44 10.39 9.22 -10.10
CA VAL A 44 9.75 8.63 -11.29
C VAL A 44 8.69 9.58 -11.87
N ASP A 45 8.84 9.89 -13.16
CA ASP A 45 7.90 10.69 -13.96
C ASP A 45 6.62 9.91 -14.30
N ALA A 46 5.42 10.49 -14.11
CA ALA A 46 4.18 9.77 -14.43
C ALA A 46 2.94 10.65 -14.74
N THR A 47 2.47 10.54 -15.98
CA THR A 47 1.07 10.78 -16.37
C THR A 47 0.13 9.88 -15.55
N GLY A 48 -1.06 10.35 -15.16
CA GLY A 48 -1.97 9.64 -14.23
C GLY A 48 -2.31 8.18 -14.60
N PHE A 49 -2.42 7.85 -15.89
CA PHE A 49 -2.63 6.48 -16.36
C PHE A 49 -1.44 5.54 -16.08
N LYS A 50 -0.21 6.06 -16.20
CA LYS A 50 1.02 5.30 -15.91
C LYS A 50 1.12 4.97 -14.42
N VAL A 51 0.68 5.90 -13.56
CA VAL A 51 0.60 5.71 -12.10
C VAL A 51 -0.32 4.55 -11.75
N GLU A 52 -1.55 4.57 -12.27
CA GLU A 52 -2.53 3.51 -12.04
C GLU A 52 -2.01 2.14 -12.46
N ARG A 53 -1.55 2.04 -13.71
CA ARG A 53 -1.05 0.78 -14.28
C ARG A 53 0.14 0.25 -13.47
N GLY A 54 1.09 1.12 -13.15
CA GLY A 54 2.30 0.75 -12.40
C GLY A 54 1.98 0.31 -10.97
N ALA A 55 1.04 0.97 -10.30
CA ALA A 55 0.61 0.56 -8.96
C ALA A 55 -0.10 -0.80 -8.96
N LEU A 56 -0.95 -1.09 -9.95
CA LEU A 56 -1.56 -2.42 -10.11
C LEU A 56 -0.52 -3.49 -10.43
N GLN A 57 0.47 -3.17 -11.27
CA GLN A 57 1.58 -4.05 -11.59
C GLN A 57 2.40 -4.40 -10.34
N VAL A 58 2.70 -3.40 -9.50
CA VAL A 58 3.39 -3.58 -8.23
C VAL A 58 2.56 -4.42 -7.26
N ALA A 59 1.25 -4.18 -7.16
CA ALA A 59 0.35 -5.00 -6.33
C ALA A 59 0.26 -6.48 -6.76
N LEU A 60 0.42 -6.78 -8.05
CA LEU A 60 0.47 -8.16 -8.56
C LEU A 60 1.83 -8.81 -8.34
N GLN A 61 2.91 -8.10 -8.63
CA GLN A 61 4.24 -8.70 -8.72
C GLN A 61 5.03 -8.61 -7.42
N GLN A 62 4.84 -7.52 -6.68
CA GLN A 62 5.62 -7.19 -5.49
C GLN A 62 4.70 -6.71 -4.35
N PRO A 63 3.74 -7.55 -3.92
CA PRO A 63 2.74 -7.16 -2.92
C PRO A 63 3.37 -6.74 -1.58
N GLY A 64 4.58 -7.20 -1.26
CA GLY A 64 5.31 -6.80 -0.05
C GLY A 64 5.68 -5.32 0.02
N TYR A 65 5.72 -4.60 -1.11
CA TYR A 65 5.94 -3.14 -1.12
C TYR A 65 4.64 -2.34 -1.06
N VAL A 66 3.49 -3.02 -0.99
CA VAL A 66 2.17 -2.40 -0.97
C VAL A 66 1.59 -2.51 0.43
N ASN A 67 1.10 -1.38 0.93
CA ASN A 67 0.34 -1.34 2.15
C ASN A 67 -1.00 -2.02 1.93
N ALA A 68 -1.19 -3.21 2.52
CA ALA A 68 -2.41 -3.98 2.30
C ALA A 68 -3.66 -3.20 2.72
N LYS A 69 -3.62 -2.59 3.90
CA LYS A 69 -4.77 -1.87 4.46
C LYS A 69 -5.19 -0.69 3.59
N LEU A 70 -4.24 0.17 3.22
CA LEU A 70 -4.51 1.36 2.42
C LEU A 70 -4.91 1.00 1.00
N PHE A 71 -4.21 0.04 0.38
CA PHE A 71 -4.46 -0.33 -1.01
C PHE A 71 -5.81 -1.04 -1.18
N ASP A 72 -6.17 -1.95 -0.27
CA ASP A 72 -7.48 -2.63 -0.31
C ASP A 72 -8.62 -1.66 0.04
N ALA A 73 -8.35 -0.62 0.85
CA ALA A 73 -9.29 0.45 1.20
C ALA A 73 -9.48 1.49 0.09
N LEU A 74 -8.62 1.50 -0.95
CA LEU A 74 -8.79 2.43 -2.08
C LEU A 74 -10.19 2.30 -2.66
N ASN A 75 -10.84 3.44 -2.86
CA ASN A 75 -12.07 3.48 -3.61
C ASN A 75 -11.70 3.38 -5.10
N GLY A 76 -12.37 2.50 -5.86
CA GLY A 76 -12.14 2.36 -7.30
C GLY A 76 -12.15 3.68 -8.08
N LYS A 77 -12.82 4.73 -7.57
CA LYS A 77 -12.78 6.09 -8.15
C LYS A 77 -11.38 6.73 -8.23
N VAL A 78 -10.36 6.17 -7.56
CA VAL A 78 -8.97 6.60 -7.75
C VAL A 78 -8.45 6.24 -9.15
N PHE A 79 -8.89 5.13 -9.72
CA PHE A 79 -8.51 4.72 -11.06
C PHE A 79 -9.44 5.39 -12.08
N SER A 80 -8.87 6.16 -13.00
CA SER A 80 -9.62 6.84 -14.04
C SER A 80 -10.08 5.84 -15.11
N ASP A 81 -9.26 4.82 -15.40
CA ASP A 81 -9.60 3.76 -16.35
C ASP A 81 -10.58 2.73 -15.73
N PRO A 82 -11.75 2.47 -16.35
CA PRO A 82 -12.64 1.38 -15.95
C PRO A 82 -11.96 0.00 -15.86
N ALA A 83 -11.00 -0.30 -16.74
CA ALA A 83 -10.30 -1.57 -16.73
C ALA A 83 -9.40 -1.71 -15.48
N HIS A 84 -8.64 -0.66 -15.13
CA HIS A 84 -7.86 -0.62 -13.89
C HIS A 84 -8.75 -0.73 -12.64
N ARG A 85 -9.94 -0.11 -12.64
CA ARG A 85 -10.93 -0.28 -11.56
C ARG A 85 -11.35 -1.74 -11.39
N ALA A 86 -11.65 -2.41 -12.50
CA ALA A 86 -12.08 -3.80 -12.47
C ALA A 86 -10.94 -4.73 -12.01
N VAL A 87 -9.69 -4.45 -12.37
CA VAL A 87 -8.52 -5.19 -11.85
C VAL A 87 -8.38 -5.01 -10.34
N HIS A 88 -8.46 -3.78 -9.83
CA HIS A 88 -8.40 -3.53 -8.39
C HIS A 88 -9.53 -4.23 -7.63
N GLN A 89 -10.75 -4.22 -8.19
CA GLN A 89 -11.87 -4.96 -7.62
C GLN A 89 -11.61 -6.46 -7.60
N ALA A 90 -11.10 -7.04 -8.69
CA ALA A 90 -10.74 -8.46 -8.75
C ALA A 90 -9.66 -8.83 -7.72
N MET A 91 -8.69 -7.94 -7.45
CA MET A 91 -7.71 -8.15 -6.36
C MET A 91 -8.40 -8.24 -5.00
N LYS A 92 -9.35 -7.35 -4.72
CA LYS A 92 -10.11 -7.37 -3.47
C LYS A 92 -10.95 -8.63 -3.35
N ASP A 93 -11.60 -9.04 -4.43
CA ASP A 93 -12.44 -10.24 -4.47
C ASP A 93 -11.59 -11.53 -4.31
N ALA A 94 -10.33 -11.50 -4.74
CA ALA A 94 -9.35 -12.57 -4.53
C ALA A 94 -8.75 -12.62 -3.10
N GLY A 95 -9.20 -11.76 -2.18
CA GLY A 95 -8.74 -11.71 -0.79
C GLY A 95 -7.82 -10.53 -0.44
N GLY A 96 -7.53 -9.66 -1.41
CA GLY A 96 -6.72 -8.45 -1.22
C GLY A 96 -5.23 -8.72 -1.08
N ILE A 97 -4.47 -7.66 -0.80
CA ILE A 97 -3.01 -7.73 -0.72
C ILE A 97 -2.52 -8.66 0.40
N ARG A 98 -3.31 -8.86 1.47
CA ARG A 98 -2.96 -9.84 2.52
C ARG A 98 -2.78 -11.24 1.94
N THR A 99 -3.72 -11.71 1.12
CA THR A 99 -3.61 -13.00 0.44
C THR A 99 -2.42 -13.04 -0.51
N ALA A 100 -2.10 -11.91 -1.15
CA ALA A 100 -0.93 -11.77 -2.01
C ALA A 100 0.40 -11.96 -1.25
N ILE A 101 0.46 -11.51 0.01
CA ILE A 101 1.65 -11.68 0.87
C ILE A 101 1.76 -13.12 1.39
N GLU A 102 0.63 -13.74 1.74
CA GLU A 102 0.58 -15.12 2.25
C GLU A 102 0.90 -16.17 1.17
N ASP A 103 0.47 -15.93 -0.06
CA ASP A 103 0.67 -16.83 -1.20
C ASP A 103 1.03 -16.08 -2.49
N PRO A 104 2.26 -15.52 -2.58
CA PRO A 104 2.68 -14.71 -3.73
C PRO A 104 2.72 -15.50 -5.04
N ALA A 105 2.98 -16.80 -4.97
CA ALA A 105 3.15 -17.65 -6.16
C ALA A 105 1.83 -17.87 -6.91
N ASN A 106 0.72 -18.08 -6.18
CA ASN A 106 -0.60 -18.29 -6.78
C ASN A 106 -1.43 -16.99 -6.87
N TRP A 107 -0.95 -15.89 -6.28
CA TRP A 107 -1.69 -14.63 -6.24
C TRP A 107 -2.15 -14.14 -7.61
N PRO A 108 -1.29 -14.05 -8.65
CA PRO A 108 -1.75 -13.61 -9.97
C PRO A 108 -2.87 -14.47 -10.56
N GLU A 109 -2.82 -15.78 -10.31
CA GLU A 109 -3.88 -16.70 -10.76
C GLU A 109 -5.18 -16.48 -10.00
N LYS A 110 -5.12 -16.34 -8.67
CA LYS A 110 -6.31 -16.04 -7.85
C LYS A 110 -7.01 -14.75 -8.29
N VAL A 111 -6.25 -13.69 -8.58
CA VAL A 111 -6.81 -12.44 -9.12
C VAL A 111 -7.43 -12.66 -10.50
N ARG A 112 -6.80 -13.49 -11.33
CA ARG A 112 -7.28 -13.83 -12.68
C ARG A 112 -8.58 -14.65 -12.66
N GLU A 113 -8.73 -15.54 -11.68
CA GLU A 113 -9.95 -16.32 -11.45
C GLU A 113 -11.10 -15.43 -10.92
N ALA A 114 -10.79 -14.47 -10.04
CA ALA A 114 -11.77 -13.50 -9.54
C ALA A 114 -12.15 -12.42 -10.58
N ALA A 115 -11.33 -12.24 -11.61
CA ALA A 115 -11.53 -11.23 -12.64
C ALA A 115 -12.62 -11.62 -13.66
N ASP A 116 -13.42 -10.61 -14.04
CA ASP A 116 -14.29 -10.66 -15.22
C ASP A 116 -13.47 -10.95 -16.48
N ASP A 117 -14.05 -11.71 -17.41
CA ASP A 117 -13.41 -12.14 -18.66
C ASP A 117 -12.77 -10.98 -19.42
N ARG A 118 -13.36 -9.77 -19.36
CA ARG A 118 -12.89 -8.57 -20.07
C ARG A 118 -11.55 -8.05 -19.57
N VAL A 119 -11.20 -8.30 -18.30
CA VAL A 119 -9.94 -7.82 -17.70
C VAL A 119 -8.99 -8.95 -17.32
N ARG A 120 -9.39 -10.20 -17.49
CA ARG A 120 -8.54 -11.38 -17.24
C ARG A 120 -7.21 -11.31 -18.01
N GLY A 121 -7.26 -10.90 -19.28
CA GLY A 121 -6.07 -10.69 -20.10
C GLY A 121 -5.16 -9.58 -19.56
N LEU A 122 -5.75 -8.47 -19.09
CA LEU A 122 -5.02 -7.36 -18.50
C LEU A 122 -4.32 -7.76 -17.19
N VAL A 123 -4.98 -8.56 -16.32
CA VAL A 123 -4.34 -9.11 -15.11
C VAL A 123 -3.10 -9.91 -15.47
N GLY A 124 -3.21 -10.80 -16.46
CA GLY A 124 -2.07 -11.60 -16.94
C GLY A 124 -0.93 -10.74 -17.47
N GLU A 125 -1.24 -9.72 -18.29
CA GLU A 125 -0.26 -8.76 -18.80
C GLU A 125 0.46 -8.01 -17.67
N LEU A 126 -0.30 -7.52 -16.69
CA LEU A 126 0.24 -6.78 -15.54
C LEU A 126 1.03 -7.69 -14.59
N ALA A 127 0.74 -8.98 -14.53
CA ALA A 127 1.48 -9.92 -13.67
C ALA A 127 2.90 -10.23 -14.19
N VAL A 128 3.14 -10.10 -15.50
CA VAL A 128 4.42 -10.53 -16.11
C VAL A 128 5.22 -9.40 -16.74
N ARG A 129 4.59 -8.25 -17.04
CA ARG A 129 5.30 -7.10 -17.62
C ARG A 129 6.47 -6.71 -16.71
N PRO A 130 7.69 -6.48 -17.22
CA PRO A 130 8.78 -6.00 -16.39
C PRO A 130 8.48 -4.64 -15.75
N LEU A 131 8.85 -4.48 -14.48
CA LEU A 131 8.87 -3.17 -13.83
C LEU A 131 10.04 -2.35 -14.43
N PRO A 132 9.91 -1.01 -14.55
CA PRO A 132 10.96 -0.15 -15.12
C PRO A 132 12.10 0.05 -14.10
N ALA A 133 12.84 -1.01 -13.82
CA ALA A 133 13.95 -1.05 -12.89
C ALA A 133 15.01 -2.05 -13.38
N ALA A 134 16.28 -1.73 -13.15
CA ALA A 134 17.42 -2.55 -13.59
C ALA A 134 17.84 -3.60 -12.54
N ASP A 135 17.55 -3.36 -11.27
CA ASP A 135 17.95 -4.19 -10.13
C ASP A 135 16.86 -4.22 -9.04
N ALA A 136 17.05 -5.08 -8.03
CA ALA A 136 16.09 -5.23 -6.93
C ALA A 136 15.89 -3.92 -6.15
N ALA A 137 16.96 -3.15 -5.92
CA ALA A 137 16.87 -1.85 -5.25
C ALA A 137 16.05 -0.84 -6.08
N GLY A 138 16.16 -0.87 -7.40
CA GLY A 138 15.35 -0.08 -8.32
C GLY A 138 13.89 -0.50 -8.33
N VAL A 139 13.61 -1.80 -8.22
CA VAL A 139 12.24 -2.33 -8.13
C VAL A 139 11.54 -1.79 -6.88
N GLU A 140 12.18 -1.91 -5.72
CA GLU A 140 11.67 -1.39 -4.45
C GLU A 140 11.37 0.10 -4.52
N ARG A 141 12.35 0.86 -5.00
CA ARG A 141 12.26 2.30 -5.20
C ARG A 141 11.11 2.71 -6.13
N TYR A 142 10.99 2.05 -7.28
CA TYR A 142 9.89 2.25 -8.22
C TYR A 142 8.54 1.90 -7.58
N ALA A 143 8.45 0.74 -6.92
CA ALA A 143 7.24 0.21 -6.30
C ALA A 143 6.68 1.19 -5.27
N ARG A 144 7.54 1.68 -4.39
CA ARG A 144 7.20 2.71 -3.40
C ARG A 144 6.73 3.97 -4.13
N GLY A 145 7.56 4.53 -4.99
CA GLY A 145 7.29 5.79 -5.66
C GLY A 145 6.00 5.81 -6.46
N ILE A 146 5.63 4.71 -7.13
CA ILE A 146 4.42 4.64 -7.95
C ILE A 146 3.16 4.46 -7.09
N VAL A 147 3.25 3.69 -6.00
CA VAL A 147 2.15 3.50 -5.04
C VAL A 147 1.86 4.79 -4.28
N ALA A 148 2.88 5.54 -3.86
CA ALA A 148 2.70 6.85 -3.22
C ALA A 148 2.01 7.86 -4.15
N ARG A 149 2.40 7.90 -5.42
CA ARG A 149 1.73 8.75 -6.43
C ARG A 149 0.26 8.38 -6.61
N LEU A 150 -0.09 7.09 -6.54
CA LEU A 150 -1.49 6.66 -6.57
C LEU A 150 -2.25 7.17 -5.33
N PHE A 151 -1.64 7.12 -4.15
CA PHE A 151 -2.24 7.66 -2.94
C PHE A 151 -2.40 9.18 -2.98
N ASP A 152 -1.41 9.96 -3.44
CA ASP A 152 -1.59 11.43 -3.62
C ASP A 152 -2.76 11.72 -4.55
N LYS A 153 -2.90 10.95 -5.65
CA LYS A 153 -4.02 11.07 -6.57
C LYS A 153 -5.36 10.85 -5.86
N ASP A 154 -5.48 9.84 -5.01
CA ASP A 154 -6.70 9.60 -4.25
C ASP A 154 -6.99 10.74 -3.26
N MET A 155 -5.95 11.25 -2.60
CA MET A 155 -6.08 12.36 -1.67
C MET A 155 -6.50 13.66 -2.35
N VAL A 156 -5.99 13.97 -3.54
CA VAL A 156 -6.46 15.09 -4.37
C VAL A 156 -7.95 14.95 -4.66
N ARG A 157 -8.38 13.74 -5.03
CA ARG A 157 -9.79 13.43 -5.32
C ARG A 157 -10.66 13.61 -4.08
N ILE A 158 -10.23 13.11 -2.92
CA ILE A 158 -10.95 13.26 -1.65
C ILE A 158 -11.04 14.74 -1.26
N ALA A 159 -9.97 15.52 -1.40
CA ALA A 159 -9.95 16.95 -1.12
C ALA A 159 -11.00 17.69 -1.96
N GLY A 160 -11.06 17.41 -3.27
CA GLY A 160 -12.08 17.98 -4.15
C GLY A 160 -13.51 17.62 -3.73
N GLN A 161 -13.74 16.40 -3.25
CA GLN A 161 -15.05 15.99 -2.72
C GLN A 161 -15.41 16.71 -1.42
N LEU A 162 -14.46 16.87 -0.50
CA LEU A 162 -14.66 17.60 0.74
C LEU A 162 -14.94 19.08 0.48
N HIS A 163 -14.19 19.72 -0.42
CA HIS A 163 -14.45 21.10 -0.86
C HIS A 163 -15.84 21.26 -1.49
N SER A 164 -16.22 20.35 -2.41
CA SER A 164 -17.54 20.40 -3.04
C SER A 164 -18.68 20.22 -2.02
N ARG A 165 -18.49 19.36 -1.01
CA ARG A 165 -19.44 19.22 0.10
C ARG A 165 -19.52 20.50 0.93
N LEU A 166 -18.38 21.06 1.31
CA LEU A 166 -18.30 22.30 2.09
C LEU A 166 -19.01 23.46 1.38
N GLN A 167 -18.86 23.61 0.06
CA GLN A 167 -19.54 24.63 -0.73
C GLN A 167 -21.07 24.49 -0.78
N ARG A 168 -21.59 23.29 -0.54
CA ARG A 168 -23.03 22.99 -0.55
C ARG A 168 -23.64 22.94 0.85
N THR A 169 -22.81 22.93 1.89
CA THR A 169 -23.26 23.01 3.29
C THR A 169 -23.84 24.38 3.56
N ASP A 170 -24.95 24.42 4.29
CA ASP A 170 -25.58 25.67 4.72
C ASP A 170 -24.59 26.47 5.58
N PRO A 171 -24.36 27.77 5.28
CA PRO A 171 -23.53 28.64 6.13
C PRO A 171 -23.98 28.70 7.60
N GLY A 172 -25.26 28.43 7.90
CA GLY A 172 -25.81 28.33 9.25
C GLY A 172 -25.49 27.01 9.97
N ASP A 173 -25.05 25.97 9.26
CA ASP A 173 -24.60 24.70 9.85
C ASP A 173 -23.09 24.74 10.13
N ALA A 174 -22.74 25.47 11.19
CA ALA A 174 -21.36 25.64 11.64
C ALA A 174 -20.73 24.30 12.08
N ALA A 175 -21.52 23.37 12.62
CA ALA A 175 -21.02 22.09 13.12
C ALA A 175 -20.56 21.18 11.96
N THR A 176 -21.33 21.07 10.89
CA THR A 176 -20.94 20.31 9.69
C THR A 176 -19.76 20.96 8.98
N SER A 177 -19.77 22.29 8.86
CA SER A 177 -18.67 23.05 8.24
C SER A 177 -17.34 22.86 8.99
N ALA A 178 -17.35 22.95 10.32
CA ALA A 178 -16.16 22.73 11.14
C ALA A 178 -15.56 21.32 10.96
N LYS A 179 -16.42 20.28 10.93
CA LYS A 179 -15.97 18.89 10.69
C LYS A 179 -15.33 18.71 9.32
N LEU A 180 -15.89 19.31 8.27
CA LEU A 180 -15.33 19.22 6.91
C LEU A 180 -13.97 19.94 6.80
N LEU A 181 -13.82 21.09 7.46
CA LEU A 181 -12.56 21.82 7.52
C LEU A 181 -11.48 21.06 8.31
N GLU A 182 -11.86 20.40 9.40
CA GLU A 182 -10.96 19.51 10.16
C GLU A 182 -10.47 18.35 9.28
N GLN A 183 -11.38 17.69 8.55
CA GLN A 183 -11.03 16.62 7.62
C GLN A 183 -10.08 17.10 6.50
N LEU A 184 -10.34 18.29 5.94
CA LEU A 184 -9.44 18.91 4.94
C LEU A 184 -8.05 19.17 5.53
N THR A 185 -7.97 19.71 6.74
CA THR A 185 -6.69 19.98 7.43
C THR A 185 -5.90 18.68 7.67
N ILE A 186 -6.57 17.61 8.11
CA ILE A 186 -5.94 16.30 8.31
C ILE A 186 -5.39 15.77 6.98
N LEU A 187 -6.20 15.85 5.92
CA LEU A 187 -5.84 15.39 4.58
C LEU A 187 -4.65 16.18 4.01
N GLU A 188 -4.62 17.50 4.18
CA GLU A 188 -3.49 18.35 3.79
C GLU A 188 -2.20 17.99 4.52
N ARG A 189 -2.27 17.77 5.84
CA ARG A 189 -1.10 17.29 6.63
C ARG A 189 -0.61 15.93 6.15
N GLN A 190 -1.52 15.03 5.78
CA GLN A 190 -1.13 13.74 5.21
C GLN A 190 -0.49 13.91 3.82
N ARG A 191 -1.01 14.81 2.97
CA ARG A 191 -0.47 15.06 1.62
C ARG A 191 0.90 15.72 1.66
N GLU A 192 1.08 16.70 2.54
CA GLU A 192 2.36 17.36 2.74
C GLU A 192 3.39 16.34 3.21
N ARG A 193 3.01 15.53 4.21
CA ARG A 193 3.85 14.42 4.63
C ARG A 193 4.15 13.46 3.49
N LEU A 194 3.20 13.18 2.58
CA LEU A 194 3.40 12.29 1.43
C LEU A 194 4.30 12.89 0.34
N ARG A 195 4.21 14.21 0.11
CA ARG A 195 5.05 14.95 -0.84
C ARG A 195 6.49 15.09 -0.41
N GLN A 196 6.74 15.22 0.89
CA GLN A 196 8.11 15.23 1.44
C GLN A 196 8.86 13.91 1.23
N LEU A 197 8.20 12.92 0.61
CA LEU A 197 8.71 11.57 0.37
C LEU A 197 8.86 11.27 -1.12
N MET A 198 8.24 12.05 -2.01
CA MET A 198 8.28 11.82 -3.46
C MET A 198 9.45 12.55 -4.11
#